data_AF-F0B974-F1
#
_entry.id   AF-F0B974-F1
#
_cell.length_a   1.000
_cell.length_b   1.000
_cell.length_c   1.000
_cell.angle_alpha   90.00
_cell.angle_beta   90.00
_cell.angle_gamma   90.00
#
_symmetry.space_group_name_H-M   'P 1'
#
loop_
_entity.id
_entity.type
_entity.pdbx_description
1 polymer ?
#
loop_
_entity_poly.entity_id
_entity_poly.type
_entity_poly.pdbx_seq_one_letter_code
_entity_poly.pdbx_strand_id
1 'polypeptide(L)'
;MLLKAMNRQLLELNPQYHAITTHLFLEDRDARPQEQRALDQRNHLLAQRNQLRDLLLHALLAALSPLQRLRTPGAARRAAPRTDSQGRMRHDDEDAPADETSAKSACLTQAYQDALEQLDILQDSAAPCALIQQLQCLMHDYKALLTRERRLDDVTTQYQRLD
;
A
#
# COMPACT_ATOMS: atom_id res chain seq x y z
N MET A 1 6.65 -2.71 13.13
CA MET A 1 7.44 -3.53 14.10
C MET A 1 7.07 -5.01 14.09
N LEU A 2 5.79 -5.39 14.17
CA LEU A 2 5.37 -6.80 14.20
C LEU A 2 5.78 -7.60 12.94
N LEU A 3 5.53 -7.06 11.75
CA LEU A 3 5.87 -7.73 10.48
C LEU A 3 7.38 -8.02 10.36
N LYS A 4 8.22 -7.08 10.79
CA LYS A 4 9.68 -7.23 10.84
C LYS A 4 10.12 -8.34 11.80
N ALA A 5 9.47 -8.45 12.97
CA ALA A 5 9.74 -9.52 13.92
C ALA A 5 9.37 -10.91 13.35
N MET A 6 8.23 -11.02 12.67
CA MET A 6 7.80 -12.26 12.02
C MET A 6 8.74 -12.67 10.88
N ASN A 7 9.20 -11.71 10.06
CA ASN A 7 10.21 -11.97 9.03
C ASN A 7 11.50 -12.54 9.64
N ARG A 8 11.98 -11.96 10.75
CA ARG A 8 13.16 -12.46 11.46
C ARG A 8 12.95 -13.88 12.00
N GLN A 9 11.82 -14.14 12.65
CA GLN A 9 11.52 -15.47 13.19
C GLN A 9 11.41 -16.52 12.06
N LEU A 10 10.85 -16.16 10.90
CA LEU A 10 10.84 -17.04 9.73
C LEU A 10 12.26 -17.32 9.19
N LEU A 11 13.14 -16.32 9.19
CA LEU A 11 14.54 -16.51 8.81
C LEU A 11 15.26 -17.46 9.77
N GLU A 12 14.99 -17.37 11.07
CA GLU A 12 15.55 -18.26 12.10
C GLU A 12 15.06 -19.71 11.93
N LEU A 13 13.83 -19.92 11.44
CA LEU A 13 13.26 -21.24 11.16
C LEU A 13 13.67 -21.85 9.81
N ASN A 14 14.23 -21.05 8.89
CA ASN A 14 14.58 -21.54 7.55
C ASN A 14 15.63 -22.66 7.55
N PRO A 15 16.72 -22.63 8.34
CA PRO A 15 17.69 -23.71 8.36
C PRO A 15 17.07 -25.06 8.75
N GLN A 16 16.22 -25.06 9.79
CA GLN A 16 15.52 -26.26 10.24
C GLN A 16 14.55 -26.77 9.18
N TYR A 17 13.79 -25.87 8.55
CA TYR A 17 12.89 -26.21 7.45
C TYR A 17 13.65 -26.85 6.27
N HIS A 18 14.79 -26.27 5.87
CA HIS A 18 15.60 -26.80 4.78
C HIS A 18 16.18 -28.17 5.13
N ALA A 19 16.67 -28.35 6.35
CA ALA A 19 17.15 -29.66 6.81
C ALA A 19 16.05 -30.72 6.71
N ILE A 20 14.87 -30.46 7.31
CA ILE A 20 13.73 -31.39 7.28
C ILE A 20 13.35 -31.71 5.84
N THR A 21 13.05 -30.70 5.03
CA THR A 21 12.60 -30.91 3.63
C THR A 21 13.62 -31.64 2.77
N THR A 22 14.91 -31.40 2.99
CA THR A 22 15.99 -32.14 2.33
C THR A 22 16.00 -33.61 2.74
N HIS A 23 15.89 -33.91 4.03
CA HIS A 23 15.82 -35.29 4.52
C HIS A 23 14.61 -36.04 3.96
N LEU A 24 13.42 -35.41 3.97
CA LEU A 24 12.20 -36.02 3.42
C LEU A 24 12.36 -36.37 1.93
N PHE A 25 12.98 -35.47 1.16
CA PHE A 25 13.24 -35.69 -0.25
C PHE A 25 14.28 -36.79 -0.51
N LEU A 26 15.41 -36.77 0.22
CA LEU A 26 16.49 -37.74 0.02
C LEU A 26 16.11 -39.15 0.49
N GLU A 27 15.30 -39.26 1.53
CA GLU A 27 14.87 -40.53 2.13
C GLU A 27 13.55 -41.04 1.52
N ASP A 28 12.93 -40.29 0.60
CA ASP A 28 11.63 -40.56 -0.03
C ASP A 28 10.57 -41.02 0.98
N ARG A 29 10.36 -40.21 2.02
CA ARG A 29 9.46 -40.53 3.13
C ARG A 29 8.64 -39.35 3.60
N ASP A 30 7.54 -39.67 4.27
CA ASP A 30 6.73 -38.68 4.97
C ASP A 30 7.40 -38.12 6.22
N ALA A 31 6.93 -36.94 6.62
CA ALA A 31 7.36 -36.26 7.82
C ALA A 31 6.96 -37.05 9.07
N ARG A 32 7.91 -37.24 9.98
CA ARG A 32 7.62 -37.77 11.32
C ARG A 32 6.79 -36.74 12.09
N PRO A 33 6.03 -37.15 13.12
CA PRO A 33 5.18 -36.22 13.88
C PRO A 33 5.92 -34.99 14.44
N GLN A 34 7.19 -35.11 14.81
CA GLN A 34 8.00 -33.98 15.30
C GLN A 34 8.41 -33.03 14.17
N GLU A 35 8.80 -33.57 13.01
CA GLU A 35 9.13 -32.80 11.81
C GLU A 35 7.88 -32.08 11.29
N GLN A 36 6.74 -32.78 11.25
CA GLN A 36 5.46 -32.22 10.85
C GLN A 36 5.06 -31.04 11.74
N ARG A 37 5.19 -31.16 13.07
CA ARG A 37 4.93 -30.03 13.98
C ARG A 37 5.80 -28.82 13.69
N ALA A 38 7.08 -29.01 13.37
CA ALA A 38 7.98 -27.91 13.03
C ALA A 38 7.59 -27.25 11.69
N LEU A 39 7.20 -28.06 10.70
CA LEU A 39 6.67 -27.56 9.42
C LEU A 39 5.36 -26.78 9.61
N ASP A 40 4.44 -27.31 10.42
CA ASP A 40 3.15 -26.68 10.71
C ASP A 40 3.33 -25.34 11.45
N GLN A 41 4.24 -25.28 12.44
CA GLN A 41 4.58 -24.05 13.14
C GLN A 41 5.09 -22.97 12.17
N ARG A 42 6.00 -23.32 11.27
CA ARG A 42 6.50 -22.40 10.25
C ARG A 42 5.38 -21.97 9.30
N ASN A 43 4.55 -22.90 8.82
CA ASN A 43 3.45 -22.60 7.92
C ASN A 43 2.41 -21.67 8.56
N HIS A 44 2.11 -21.88 9.84
CA HIS A 44 1.23 -21.00 10.60
C HIS A 44 1.80 -19.58 10.69
N LEU A 45 3.08 -19.44 11.02
CA LEU A 45 3.75 -18.15 11.07
C LEU A 45 3.80 -17.46 9.69
N LEU A 46 4.07 -18.22 8.62
CA LEU A 46 4.04 -17.73 7.24
C LEU A 46 2.67 -17.17 6.88
N ALA A 47 1.60 -17.86 7.25
CA ALA A 47 0.22 -17.46 6.97
C ALA A 47 -0.16 -16.17 7.72
N GLN A 48 0.14 -16.09 9.03
CA GLN A 48 -0.09 -14.88 9.81
C GLN A 48 0.69 -13.68 9.24
N ARG A 49 1.97 -13.89 8.89
CA ARG A 49 2.82 -12.85 8.30
C ARG A 49 2.29 -12.37 6.95
N ASN A 50 1.81 -13.30 6.12
CA ASN A 50 1.18 -12.95 4.83
C ASN A 50 -0.09 -12.12 5.03
N GLN A 51 -0.96 -12.54 5.95
CA GLN A 51 -2.19 -11.81 6.24
C GLN A 51 -1.91 -10.37 6.72
N LEU A 52 -0.96 -10.20 7.64
CA LEU A 52 -0.58 -8.87 8.14
C LEU A 52 0.04 -8.01 7.04
N ARG A 53 0.95 -8.58 6.25
CA ARG A 53 1.56 -7.92 5.10
C ARG A 53 0.51 -7.44 4.11
N ASP A 54 -0.43 -8.32 3.75
CA ASP A 54 -1.45 -8.00 2.76
C ASP A 54 -2.38 -6.92 3.29
N LEU A 55 -2.81 -7.00 4.55
CA LEU A 55 -3.62 -5.95 5.19
C LEU A 55 -2.89 -4.59 5.15
N LEU A 56 -1.62 -4.55 5.55
CA LEU A 56 -0.83 -3.33 5.59
C LEU A 56 -0.62 -2.74 4.19
N LEU A 57 -0.28 -3.58 3.21
CA LEU A 57 -0.09 -3.16 1.83
C LEU A 57 -1.38 -2.59 1.23
N HIS A 58 -2.53 -3.25 1.43
CA HIS A 58 -3.81 -2.76 0.94
C HIS A 58 -4.25 -1.47 1.63
N ALA A 59 -3.99 -1.33 2.94
CA ALA A 59 -4.26 -0.09 3.67
C ALA A 59 -3.46 1.10 3.11
N LEU A 60 -2.16 0.92 2.85
CA LEU A 60 -1.32 1.96 2.24
C LEU A 60 -1.78 2.33 0.83
N LEU A 61 -2.10 1.33 0.00
CA LEU A 61 -2.64 1.55 -1.34
C LEU A 61 -3.97 2.29 -1.32
N ALA A 62 -4.87 1.95 -0.39
CA ALA A 62 -6.15 2.62 -0.22
C ALA A 62 -5.96 4.07 0.23
N ALA A 63 -5.08 4.31 1.20
CA ALA A 63 -4.80 5.65 1.73
C ALA A 63 -4.19 6.58 0.66
N LEU A 64 -3.34 6.05 -0.22
CA LEU A 64 -2.73 6.81 -1.33
C LEU A 64 -3.56 6.79 -2.63
N SER A 65 -4.68 6.06 -2.67
CA SER A 65 -5.55 5.96 -3.86
C SER A 65 -6.07 7.29 -4.41
N PRO A 66 -6.27 8.38 -3.62
CA PRO A 66 -6.67 9.68 -4.18
C PRO A 66 -5.69 10.21 -5.24
N LEU A 67 -4.40 9.85 -5.16
CA LEU A 67 -3.39 10.25 -6.15
C LEU A 67 -3.63 9.64 -7.54
N GLN A 68 -4.24 8.46 -7.61
CA GLN A 68 -4.61 7.83 -8.89
C GLN A 68 -5.65 8.65 -9.65
N ARG A 69 -6.59 9.26 -8.93
CA ARG A 69 -7.65 10.10 -9.50
C ARG A 69 -7.07 11.39 -10.09
N LEU A 70 -6.05 11.96 -9.45
CA LEU A 70 -5.34 13.14 -9.95
C LEU A 70 -4.54 12.84 -11.24
N ARG A 71 -4.09 11.59 -11.40
CA ARG A 71 -3.38 11.11 -12.59
C ARG A 71 -4.27 10.96 -13.83
N THR A 72 -5.58 10.94 -13.66
CA THR A 72 -6.57 10.80 -14.75
C THR A 72 -7.46 12.05 -14.84
N PRO A 73 -6.99 13.17 -15.43
CA PRO A 73 -7.83 14.36 -15.65
C PRO A 73 -8.96 14.18 -16.68
N GLY A 74 -9.43 12.97 -16.98
CA GLY A 74 -10.36 12.72 -18.09
C GLY A 74 -11.22 11.46 -18.08
N ALA A 75 -11.14 10.58 -17.07
CA ALA A 75 -11.84 9.28 -17.12
C ALA A 75 -13.20 9.23 -16.39
N ALA A 76 -13.66 10.32 -15.75
CA ALA A 76 -14.90 10.35 -14.98
C ALA A 76 -16.01 11.25 -15.57
N ARG A 77 -16.09 11.41 -16.91
CA ARG A 77 -17.20 12.17 -17.53
C ARG A 77 -17.90 11.53 -18.73
N ARG A 78 -17.61 10.29 -19.10
CA ARG A 78 -18.32 9.60 -20.19
C ARG A 78 -18.47 8.10 -19.94
N ALA A 79 -19.53 7.70 -19.25
CA ALA A 79 -20.31 6.49 -19.55
C ALA A 79 -21.39 6.27 -18.48
N ALA A 80 -22.54 6.91 -18.68
CA ALA A 80 -23.82 6.35 -18.24
C ALA A 80 -24.82 6.64 -19.35
N PRO A 81 -25.44 5.62 -19.99
CA PRO A 81 -26.49 5.84 -20.96
C PRO A 81 -27.67 6.50 -20.25
N ARG A 82 -28.21 7.56 -20.85
CA ARG A 82 -29.46 8.17 -20.41
C ARG A 82 -30.58 7.16 -20.64
N THR A 83 -31.09 6.58 -19.56
CA THR A 83 -32.44 6.03 -19.51
C THR A 83 -33.26 6.91 -18.60
N ASP A 84 -34.33 7.45 -19.17
CA ASP A 84 -35.33 8.28 -18.52
C ASP A 84 -35.97 7.56 -17.34
N SER A 85 -35.90 8.17 -16.15
CA SER A 85 -36.97 8.11 -15.15
C SER A 85 -36.70 9.10 -14.03
N GLN A 86 -37.65 10.03 -13.86
CA GLN A 86 -37.89 10.93 -12.73
C GLN A 86 -37.35 10.46 -11.37
N GLY A 87 -36.68 11.38 -10.66
CA GLY A 87 -36.44 11.25 -9.23
C GLY A 87 -35.42 12.29 -8.75
N ARG A 88 -35.88 13.25 -7.95
CA ARG A 88 -35.08 14.30 -7.30
C ARG A 88 -33.77 13.76 -6.70
N MET A 89 -32.71 14.55 -6.89
CA MET A 89 -31.49 14.73 -6.08
C MET A 89 -30.30 14.84 -7.03
N ARG A 90 -29.98 16.08 -7.43
CA ARG A 90 -28.63 16.37 -7.92
C ARG A 90 -28.05 17.43 -7.02
N HIS A 91 -27.14 16.91 -6.20
CA HIS A 91 -26.13 17.59 -5.41
C HIS A 91 -25.75 18.95 -5.99
N ASP A 92 -25.84 19.96 -5.12
CA ASP A 92 -25.02 21.15 -5.20
C ASP A 92 -23.55 20.73 -5.30
N ASP A 93 -22.97 20.97 -6.47
CA ASP A 93 -21.54 21.17 -6.66
C ASP A 93 -21.23 22.61 -6.22
N GLU A 94 -21.25 22.91 -4.92
CA GLU A 94 -20.78 24.18 -4.37
C GLU A 94 -20.23 23.96 -2.95
N ASP A 95 -19.01 24.45 -2.73
CA ASP A 95 -18.28 24.50 -1.45
C ASP A 95 -17.92 23.17 -0.77
N ALA A 96 -16.87 22.52 -1.26
CA ALA A 96 -16.02 21.72 -0.38
C ALA A 96 -15.28 22.70 0.56
N PRO A 97 -15.55 22.70 1.88
CA PRO A 97 -14.90 23.64 2.79
C PRO A 97 -13.39 23.39 2.77
N ALA A 98 -12.59 24.46 2.81
CA ALA A 98 -11.12 24.41 2.81
C ALA A 98 -10.53 23.47 3.88
N ASP A 99 -11.31 23.15 4.93
CA ASP A 99 -11.01 22.14 5.95
C ASP A 99 -10.87 20.71 5.39
N GLU A 100 -11.68 20.31 4.41
CA GLU A 100 -11.59 18.98 3.83
C GLU A 100 -10.33 18.79 2.99
N THR A 101 -9.86 19.85 2.31
CA THR A 101 -8.62 19.80 1.53
C THR A 101 -7.39 19.70 2.42
N SER A 102 -7.37 20.38 3.57
CA SER A 102 -6.27 20.31 4.54
C SER A 102 -6.22 18.96 5.28
N ALA A 103 -7.37 18.43 5.70
CA ALA A 103 -7.43 17.11 6.32
C ALA A 103 -7.01 16.00 5.34
N LYS A 104 -7.42 16.09 4.07
CA LYS A 104 -7.00 15.16 3.00
C LYS A 104 -5.49 15.25 2.73
N SER A 105 -4.88 16.43 2.78
CA SER A 105 -3.43 16.59 2.57
C SER A 105 -2.60 16.04 3.74
N ALA A 106 -3.06 16.24 4.99
CA ALA A 106 -2.43 15.67 6.18
C ALA A 106 -2.48 14.13 6.16
N CYS A 107 -3.63 13.55 5.81
CA CYS A 107 -3.78 12.10 5.65
C CYS A 107 -2.87 11.52 4.55
N LEU A 108 -2.73 12.20 3.40
CA LEU A 108 -1.83 11.76 2.33
C LEU A 108 -0.36 11.86 2.74
N THR A 109 0.00 12.90 3.49
CA THR A 109 1.36 13.07 4.03
C THR A 109 1.72 11.92 4.97
N GLN A 110 0.84 11.59 5.92
CA GLN A 110 1.06 10.49 6.84
C GLN A 110 1.13 9.15 6.10
N ALA A 111 0.20 8.88 5.17
CA ALA A 111 0.19 7.64 4.39
C ALA A 111 1.48 7.47 3.55
N TYR A 112 2.02 8.57 3.03
CA TYR A 112 3.29 8.55 2.32
C TYR A 112 4.49 8.28 3.25
N GLN A 113 4.51 8.86 4.46
CA GLN A 113 5.53 8.57 5.46
C GLN A 113 5.48 7.11 5.91
N ASP A 114 4.29 6.60 6.21
CA ASP A 114 4.08 5.20 6.56
C ASP A 114 4.54 4.29 5.41
N ALA A 115 4.23 4.64 4.17
CA ALA A 115 4.69 3.89 3.01
C ALA A 115 6.22 3.87 2.88
N LEU A 116 6.92 4.98 3.15
CA LEU A 116 8.38 5.02 3.17
C LEU A 116 8.97 4.09 4.23
N GLU A 117 8.42 4.10 5.44
CA GLU A 117 8.93 3.28 6.55
C GLU A 117 8.69 1.78 6.35
N GLN A 118 7.55 1.42 5.72
CA GLN A 118 7.16 0.02 5.57
C GLN A 118 7.62 -0.60 4.26
N LEU A 119 8.07 0.17 3.27
CA LEU A 119 8.38 -0.35 1.92
C LEU A 119 9.43 -1.46 1.94
N ASP A 120 10.53 -1.27 2.66
CA ASP A 120 11.60 -2.28 2.74
C ASP A 120 11.10 -3.56 3.43
N ILE A 121 10.33 -3.41 4.51
CA ILE A 121 9.75 -4.53 5.27
C ILE A 121 8.76 -5.32 4.40
N LEU A 122 7.97 -4.62 3.60
CA LEU A 122 7.03 -5.22 2.65
C LEU A 122 7.77 -5.99 1.54
N GLN A 123 8.86 -5.43 1.00
CA GLN A 123 9.69 -6.10 0.00
C GLN A 123 10.33 -7.38 0.56
N ASP A 124 10.84 -7.33 1.80
CA ASP A 124 11.43 -8.49 2.49
C ASP A 124 10.40 -9.58 2.83
N SER A 125 9.11 -9.23 2.87
CA SER A 125 8.02 -10.14 3.23
C SER A 125 7.42 -10.92 2.05
N ALA A 126 8.09 -10.91 0.89
CA ALA A 126 7.63 -11.51 -0.36
C ALA A 126 6.24 -10.99 -0.79
N ALA A 127 5.97 -9.70 -0.56
CA ALA A 127 4.75 -9.06 -1.03
C ALA A 127 4.60 -9.17 -2.55
N PRO A 128 3.36 -9.21 -3.08
CA PRO A 128 3.15 -9.28 -4.52
C PRO A 128 3.82 -8.11 -5.25
N CYS A 129 4.76 -8.41 -6.16
CA CYS A 129 5.57 -7.40 -6.84
C CYS A 129 4.72 -6.31 -7.53
N ALA A 130 3.60 -6.70 -8.15
CA ALA A 130 2.69 -5.75 -8.80
C ALA A 130 2.10 -4.71 -7.83
N LEU A 131 1.74 -5.13 -6.60
CA LEU A 131 1.19 -4.23 -5.59
C LEU A 131 2.28 -3.31 -5.00
N ILE A 132 3.51 -3.82 -4.84
CA ILE A 132 4.66 -2.99 -4.45
C ILE A 132 4.97 -1.93 -5.51
N GLN A 133 4.97 -2.31 -6.79
CA GLN A 133 5.15 -1.36 -7.90
C GLN A 133 4.04 -0.31 -7.91
N GLN A 134 2.79 -0.72 -7.69
CA GLN A 134 1.68 0.22 -7.58
C GLN A 134 1.89 1.22 -6.44
N LEU A 135 2.30 0.74 -5.25
CA LEU A 135 2.60 1.61 -4.11
C LEU A 135 3.72 2.60 -4.43
N GLN A 136 4.81 2.14 -5.04
CA GLN A 136 5.92 2.99 -5.47
C GLN A 136 5.50 4.04 -6.50
N CYS A 137 4.61 3.70 -7.45
CA CYS A 137 4.04 4.68 -8.37
C CYS A 137 3.27 5.78 -7.63
N LEU A 138 2.43 5.43 -6.65
CA LEU A 138 1.70 6.41 -5.86
C LEU A 138 2.61 7.31 -5.03
N MET A 139 3.64 6.74 -4.43
CA MET A 139 4.67 7.51 -3.71
C MET A 139 5.40 8.48 -4.64
N HIS A 140 5.67 8.08 -5.89
CA HIS A 140 6.25 8.97 -6.89
C HIS A 140 5.29 10.11 -7.29
N ASP A 141 4.02 9.79 -7.52
CA ASP A 141 2.99 10.78 -7.84
C ASP A 141 2.83 11.81 -6.72
N TYR A 142 2.90 11.38 -5.46
CA TYR A 142 2.89 12.26 -4.30
C TYR A 142 4.07 13.25 -4.31
N LYS A 143 5.30 12.76 -4.57
CA LYS A 143 6.49 13.62 -4.70
C LYS A 143 6.35 14.64 -5.82
N ALA A 144 5.78 14.24 -6.96
CA ALA A 144 5.52 15.13 -8.08
C ALA A 144 4.52 16.24 -7.72
N LEU A 145 3.46 15.89 -6.98
CA LEU A 145 2.48 16.84 -6.46
C LEU A 145 3.13 17.87 -5.53
N LEU A 146 3.92 17.43 -4.54
CA LEU A 146 4.64 18.34 -3.64
C LEU A 146 5.60 19.28 -4.39
N THR A 147 6.25 18.79 -5.45
CA THR A 147 7.14 19.62 -6.27
C THR A 147 6.36 20.68 -7.05
N ARG A 148 5.14 20.35 -7.50
CA ARG A 148 4.27 21.29 -8.21
C ARG A 148 3.72 22.36 -7.28
N GLU A 149 3.28 21.99 -6.08
CA GLU A 149 2.79 22.94 -5.07
C GLU A 149 3.88 23.94 -4.69
N ARG A 150 5.10 23.48 -4.38
CA ARG A 150 6.23 24.37 -4.08
C ARG A 150 6.51 25.39 -5.19
N ARG A 151 6.46 24.97 -6.45
CA ARG A 151 6.65 25.89 -7.59
C ARG A 151 5.54 26.93 -7.68
N LEU A 152 4.30 26.56 -7.37
CA LEU A 152 3.19 27.50 -7.36
C LEU A 152 3.35 28.52 -6.21
N ASP A 153 3.76 28.05 -5.03
CA ASP A 153 4.03 28.91 -3.87
C ASP A 153 5.15 29.92 -4.18
N ASP A 154 6.26 29.47 -4.77
CA ASP A 154 7.36 30.32 -5.20
C ASP A 154 6.90 31.40 -6.20
N VAL A 155 6.08 31.02 -7.18
CA VAL A 155 5.52 31.93 -8.18
C VAL A 155 4.57 32.94 -7.51
N THR A 156 3.65 32.50 -6.65
CA THR A 156 2.74 33.41 -5.93
C THR A 156 3.49 34.39 -5.03
N THR A 157 4.55 33.92 -4.35
CA THR A 157 5.39 34.76 -3.50
C THR A 157 6.18 35.78 -4.32
N GLN A 158 6.59 35.44 -5.55
CA GLN A 158 7.29 36.35 -6.45
C GLN A 158 6.36 37.46 -6.96
N TYR A 159 5.11 37.16 -7.28
CA TYR A 159 4.11 38.18 -7.66
C TYR A 159 3.79 39.14 -6.51
N GLN A 160 3.64 38.64 -5.28
CA GLN A 160 3.36 39.47 -4.09
C GLN A 160 4.49 40.42 -3.69
N ARG A 161 5.72 40.26 -4.22
CA ARG A 161 6.85 41.17 -3.99
C ARG A 161 7.00 42.23 -5.07
N LEU A 162 6.30 42.09 -6.19
CA LEU A 162 6.34 43.00 -7.33
C LEU A 162 5.17 44.00 -7.34
N ASP A 163 4.19 43.80 -6.46
CA ASP A 163 3.15 44.78 -6.06
C ASP A 163 3.55 45.50 -4.76
#